data_AF-A0A519EXX2-F1
#
_entry.id   AF-A0A519EXX2-F1
#
_cell.length_a   1.000
_cell.length_b   1.000
_cell.length_c   1.000
_cell.angle_alpha   90.00
_cell.angle_beta   90.00
_cell.angle_gamma   90.00
#
_symmetry.space_group_name_H-M   'P 1'
#
loop_
_entity.id
_entity.type
_entity.pdbx_description
1 polymer ?
#
loop_
_entity_poly.entity_id
_entity_poly.type
_entity_poly.pdbx_seq_one_letter_code
_entity_poly.pdbx_strand_id
1 'polypeptide(L)' 'AFKDQRYAGWDQPFGRAVLSGDFSLDSLAQHALDNELNPHAVSGRPEMLEGVVNRFIYP' A
#
# COMPACT_ATOMS: atom_id res chain seq x y z
N ALA A 1 12.25 -2.43 -4.80
CA ALA A 1 12.67 -1.70 -3.58
C ALA A 1 11.60 -0.73 -3.08
N PHE A 2 11.41 0.47 -3.67
CA PHE A 2 10.39 1.43 -3.20
C PHE A 2 8.93 1.01 -3.51
N LYS A 3 8.67 0.57 -4.76
CA LYS A 3 7.35 0.08 -5.18
C LYS A 3 6.87 -1.05 -4.26
N ASP A 4 7.73 -2.05 -4.07
CA ASP A 4 7.41 -3.22 -3.24
C ASP A 4 7.16 -2.81 -1.78
N GLN A 5 7.96 -1.89 -1.22
CA GLN A 5 7.71 -1.33 0.11
C GLN A 5 6.35 -0.60 0.21
N ARG A 6 5.98 0.19 -0.80
CA ARG A 6 4.71 0.93 -0.83
C ARG A 6 3.51 -0.01 -0.84
N TYR A 7 3.62 -1.16 -1.50
CA TYR A 7 2.53 -2.13 -1.64
C TYR A 7 2.67 -3.35 -0.73
N ALA A 8 3.64 -3.38 0.19
CA ALA A 8 3.96 -4.53 1.04
C ALA A 8 2.77 -5.02 1.90
N GLY A 9 1.80 -4.14 2.18
CA GLY A 9 0.56 -4.51 2.89
C GLY A 9 -0.30 -5.53 2.13
N TRP A 10 -0.23 -5.54 0.79
CA TRP A 10 -0.95 -6.51 -0.04
C TRP A 10 -0.35 -7.91 0.04
N ASP A 11 0.94 -8.02 0.33
CA ASP A 11 1.62 -9.30 0.55
C ASP A 11 1.41 -9.85 1.97
N GLN A 12 0.71 -9.13 2.84
CA GLN A 12 0.36 -9.60 4.19
C GLN A 12 -0.90 -10.48 4.18
N PRO A 13 -1.13 -11.30 5.22
CA PRO A 13 -2.29 -12.21 5.26
C PRO A 13 -3.63 -11.53 4.97
N PHE A 14 -3.89 -10.37 5.57
CA PHE A 14 -5.13 -9.62 5.33
C PHE A 14 -5.23 -9.10 3.89
N GLY A 15 -4.18 -8.44 3.38
CA GLY A 15 -4.16 -7.94 2.01
C GLY A 15 -4.35 -9.05 0.97
N ARG A 16 -3.74 -10.22 1.19
CA ARG A 16 -3.95 -11.40 0.34
C ARG A 16 -5.37 -11.93 0.40
N ALA A 17 -5.98 -12.02 1.58
CA ALA A 17 -7.37 -12.46 1.74
C ALA A 17 -8.37 -11.52 1.03
N VAL A 18 -8.08 -10.21 1.03
CA VAL A 18 -8.87 -9.23 0.26
C VAL A 18 -8.69 -9.45 -1.25
N LEU A 19 -7.47 -9.71 -1.72
CA LEU A 19 -7.19 -9.91 -3.15
C LEU A 19 -7.70 -11.25 -3.70
N SER A 20 -7.71 -12.31 -2.89
CA SER A 20 -8.25 -13.63 -3.26
C SER A 20 -9.78 -13.65 -3.35
N GLY A 21 -10.45 -12.62 -2.82
CA GLY A 21 -11.90 -12.56 -2.76
C GLY A 21 -12.49 -13.34 -1.58
N ASP A 22 -11.69 -13.63 -0.55
CA ASP A 22 -12.17 -14.27 0.69
C ASP A 22 -13.10 -13.34 1.48
N PHE A 23 -13.09 -12.03 1.18
CA PHE A 23 -14.04 -11.05 1.68
C PHE A 23 -15.03 -10.61 0.59
N SER A 24 -16.31 -10.53 0.95
CA SER A 24 -17.26 -9.67 0.24
C SER A 24 -17.09 -8.22 0.70
N LEU A 25 -17.72 -7.27 -0.01
CA LEU A 25 -17.68 -5.87 0.41
C LEU A 25 -18.30 -5.66 1.80
N ASP A 26 -19.40 -6.35 2.10
CA ASP A 26 -20.05 -6.29 3.42
C ASP A 26 -19.17 -6.86 4.53
N SER A 27 -18.54 -8.03 4.31
CA SER A 27 -17.68 -8.62 5.34
C SER A 27 -16.40 -7.83 5.53
N LEU A 28 -15.87 -7.20 4.47
CA LEU A 28 -14.71 -6.31 4.57
C LEU A 28 -15.03 -5.03 5.35
N ALA A 29 -16.21 -4.44 5.11
CA ALA A 29 -16.67 -3.26 5.84
C ALA A 29 -16.82 -3.56 7.35
N GLN A 30 -17.42 -4.70 7.71
CA GLN A 30 -17.52 -5.11 9.11
C GLN A 30 -16.14 -5.38 9.72
N HIS A 31 -15.26 -6.08 9.01
CA HIS A 31 -13.90 -6.33 9.49
C HIS A 31 -13.14 -5.03 9.78
N ALA A 32 -13.33 -3.99 8.96
CA ALA A 32 -12.71 -2.68 9.18
C ALA A 32 -13.23 -1.99 10.45
N LEU A 33 -14.53 -2.10 10.74
CA LEU A 33 -15.13 -1.55 11.96
C LEU A 33 -14.70 -2.33 13.20
N ASP A 34 -14.80 -3.66 13.17
CA ASP A 34 -14.50 -4.55 14.29
C ASP A 34 -13.03 -4.45 14.74
N ASN A 35 -12.12 -4.16 13.81
CA ASN A 35 -10.69 -4.03 14.07
C ASN A 35 -10.23 -2.58 14.14
N GLU A 36 -11.16 -1.62 14.13
CA GLU A 36 -10.89 -0.18 14.20
C GLU A 36 -9.80 0.26 13.20
N LEU A 37 -9.88 -0.24 11.96
CA LEU A 37 -8.85 0.00 10.95
C LEU A 37 -8.78 1.50 10.62
N ASN A 38 -7.65 2.12 10.97
CA ASN A 38 -7.35 3.52 10.68
C ASN A 38 -6.07 3.64 9.84
N PRO A 39 -6.11 3.27 8.54
CA PRO A 39 -4.93 3.31 7.69
C PRO A 39 -4.49 4.74 7.43
N HIS A 40 -3.21 5.03 7.68
CA HIS A 40 -2.60 6.31 7.36
C HIS A 40 -1.93 6.25 5.98
N ALA A 41 -2.20 7.25 5.14
CA ALA A 41 -1.56 7.37 3.86
C ALA A 41 -0.03 7.54 4.02
N VAL A 42 0.74 6.80 3.22
CA VAL A 42 2.19 6.93 3.17
C VAL A 42 2.60 7.81 1.99
N SER A 43 3.60 8.68 2.21
CA SER A 43 4.14 9.56 1.17
C SER A 43 4.55 8.79 -0.09
N GLY A 44 4.18 9.32 -1.26
CA GLY A 44 4.61 8.81 -2.56
C GLY A 44 6.06 9.12 -2.91
N ARG A 45 6.70 10.00 -2.13
CA ARG A 45 8.07 10.50 -2.36
C ARG A 45 8.34 11.00 -3.80
N PRO A 46 7.40 11.67 -4.50
CA PRO A 46 7.59 12.01 -5.90
C PRO A 46 8.80 12.92 -6.12
N GLU A 47 9.01 13.95 -5.29
CA GLU A 47 10.14 14.88 -5.42
C GLU A 47 11.49 14.18 -5.18
N MET A 48 11.53 13.26 -4.22
CA MET A 48 12.73 12.45 -3.96
C MET A 48 13.03 11.50 -5.12
N LEU A 49 12.00 10.86 -5.69
CA LEU A 49 12.16 9.98 -6.84
C LEU A 49 12.58 10.76 -8.10
N GLU A 50 12.02 11.95 -8.31
CA GLU A 50 12.46 12.88 -9.37
C GLU A 50 13.94 13.26 -9.20
N GLY A 51 14.36 13.59 -7.98
CA GLY A 51 15.77 13.89 -7.67
C GLY A 51 16.71 12.72 -7.94
N VAL A 52 16.28 11.49 -7.62
CA VAL A 52 17.03 10.26 -7.95
C VAL A 52 17.21 10.15 -9.46
N VAL A 53 16.15 10.29 -10.24
CA VAL A 53 16.19 10.21 -11.72
C VAL A 53 17.08 11.30 -12.30
N ASN A 54 16.96 12.54 -11.84
CA ASN A 54 17.76 13.67 -12.33
C ASN A 54 19.27 13.42 -12.16
N ARG A 55 19.70 12.78 -11.07
CA ARG A 55 21.11 12.45 -10.84
C ARG A 55 21.68 11.40 -11.79
N PHE A 56 20.83 10.56 -12.39
CA PHE A 56 21.24 9.60 -13.42
C PHE A 56 21.26 10.21 -14.82
N ILE A 57 20.43 11.23 -15.08
CA ILE A 57 20.30 11.87 -16.40
C ILE A 57 21.29 13.04 -16.56
N TYR A 58 21.53 13.80 -15.49
CA TYR A 58 22.41 14.96 -15.45
C TYR A 58 23.57 14.74 -14.47
N PRO A 59 24.64 14.03 -14.88
CA PRO A 59 25.78 13.71 -14.02
C PRO A 59 26.70 14.91 -13.74
#